data_AF-A0A1G8MFF7-F1
#
_entry.id   AF-A0A1G8MFF7-F1
#
_cell.length_a   1.000
_cell.length_b   1.000
_cell.length_c   1.000
_cell.angle_alpha   90.00
_cell.angle_beta   90.00
_cell.angle_gamma   90.00
#
_symmetry.space_group_name_H-M   'P 1'
#
loop_
_entity.id
_entity.type
_entity.pdbx_description
1 polymer ?
#
loop_
_entity_poly.entity_id
_entity_poly.type
_entity_poly.pdbx_seq_one_letter_code
_entity_poly.pdbx_strand_id
1 'polypeptide(L)'
;MSELDWQDHYIDRTRHMWTDETTELLDELISPVPQLFRDVARRSIAGKIGMLALEAGDEQITTDLVIKGYILATPARDHKFLVAHLQKKQIDFSPYKQHLKINV
;
A
#
# COMPACT_ATOMS: atom_id res chain seq x y z
N MET A 1 9.43 -17.18 10.62
CA MET A 1 9.44 -15.74 10.35
C MET A 1 8.19 -15.17 10.96
N SER A 2 8.32 -14.19 11.86
CA SER A 2 7.20 -13.43 12.38
C SER A 2 6.57 -12.56 11.28
N GLU A 3 5.38 -12.00 11.52
CA GLU A 3 4.81 -10.99 10.61
C GLU A 3 5.72 -9.76 10.43
N LEU A 4 6.53 -9.43 11.44
CA LEU A 4 7.43 -8.30 11.40
C LEU A 4 8.68 -8.60 10.56
N ASP A 5 9.16 -9.85 10.60
CA ASP A 5 10.40 -10.26 9.92
C ASP A 5 10.26 -10.23 8.40
N TRP A 6 9.07 -10.55 7.87
CA TRP A 6 8.85 -10.52 6.42
C TRP A 6 8.71 -9.09 5.90
N GLN A 7 8.05 -8.20 6.64
CA GLN A 7 7.88 -6.81 6.22
C GLN A 7 9.23 -6.11 6.08
N ASP A 8 10.09 -6.20 7.11
CA ASP A 8 11.41 -5.59 7.08
C ASP A 8 12.27 -6.15 5.95
N HIS A 9 12.20 -7.47 5.71
CA HIS A 9 12.89 -8.10 4.61
C HIS A 9 12.56 -7.44 3.25
N TYR A 10 11.27 -7.28 2.92
CA TYR A 10 10.88 -6.67 1.64
C TYR A 10 11.13 -5.16 1.60
N ILE A 11 10.94 -4.44 2.71
CA ILE A 11 11.23 -3.01 2.78
C ILE A 11 12.71 -2.76 2.50
N ASP A 12 13.61 -3.49 3.16
CA ASP A 12 15.05 -3.30 2.97
C ASP A 12 15.50 -3.67 1.56
N ARG A 13 14.94 -4.75 1.00
CA ARG A 13 15.25 -5.19 -0.37
C ARG A 13 14.73 -4.23 -1.44
N THR A 14 13.67 -3.47 -1.17
CA THR A 14 13.05 -2.58 -2.16
C THR A 14 13.26 -1.10 -1.89
N ARG A 15 13.97 -0.72 -0.82
CA ARG A 15 14.20 0.68 -0.44
C ARG A 15 14.73 1.55 -1.59
N HIS A 16 15.62 0.99 -2.41
CA HIS A 16 16.23 1.67 -3.55
C HIS A 16 15.30 1.81 -4.78
N MET A 17 14.16 1.13 -4.77
CA MET A 17 13.16 1.14 -5.85
C MET A 17 12.13 2.27 -5.68
N TRP A 18 12.07 2.88 -4.50
CA TRP A 18 11.12 3.97 -4.20
C TRP A 18 11.62 5.29 -4.79
N THR A 19 10.67 6.04 -5.33
CA THR A 19 10.87 7.43 -5.78
C THR A 19 10.20 8.40 -4.82
N ASP A 20 10.52 9.68 -4.92
CA ASP A 20 9.85 10.72 -4.13
C ASP A 20 8.33 10.71 -4.40
N GLU A 21 7.92 10.60 -5.67
CA GLU A 21 6.51 10.53 -6.08
C GLU A 21 5.75 9.37 -5.42
N THR A 22 6.33 8.16 -5.45
CA THR A 22 5.67 6.97 -4.87
C THR A 22 5.67 7.00 -3.34
N THR A 23 6.70 7.59 -2.75
CA THR A 23 6.77 7.82 -1.30
C THR A 23 5.70 8.81 -0.86
N GLU A 24 5.59 9.95 -1.55
CA GLU A 24 4.56 10.97 -1.29
C GLU A 24 3.14 10.41 -1.48
N LEU A 25 2.94 9.56 -2.49
CA LEU A 25 1.66 8.88 -2.69
C LEU A 25 1.32 7.97 -1.51
N LEU A 26 2.27 7.16 -1.03
CA LEU A 26 2.04 6.32 0.15
C LEU A 26 1.67 7.16 1.37
N ASP A 27 2.40 8.27 1.60
CA ASP A 27 2.14 9.22 2.68
C ASP A 27 0.73 9.79 2.63
N GLU A 28 0.27 10.16 1.43
CA GLU A 28 -1.07 10.65 1.18
C GLU A 28 -2.13 9.57 1.48
N LEU A 29 -1.91 8.34 1.01
CA LEU A 29 -2.87 7.24 1.19
C LEU A 29 -3.03 6.83 2.66
N ILE A 30 -1.97 6.95 3.47
CA ILE A 30 -2.02 6.67 4.91
C ILE A 30 -2.36 7.89 5.76
N SER A 31 -2.51 9.08 5.17
CA SER A 31 -2.83 10.31 5.91
C SER A 31 -4.10 10.23 6.78
N PRO A 32 -5.17 9.49 6.40
CA PRO A 32 -6.36 9.34 7.25
C PRO A 32 -6.16 8.42 8.46
N VAL A 33 -5.08 7.62 8.48
CA VAL A 33 -4.77 6.73 9.61
C VAL A 33 -4.41 7.58 10.83
N PRO A 34 -4.97 7.30 12.02
CA PRO A 34 -4.60 8.02 13.24
C PRO A 34 -3.09 7.94 13.47
N GLN A 35 -2.49 9.05 13.91
CA GLN A 35 -1.03 9.19 14.01
C GLN A 35 -0.37 8.05 14.81
N LEU A 36 -1.02 7.58 15.88
CA LEU A 36 -0.54 6.46 16.71
C LEU A 36 -0.34 5.15 15.95
N PHE A 37 -1.05 4.95 14.84
CA PHE A 37 -1.03 3.72 14.04
C PHE A 37 -0.36 3.90 12.67
N ARG A 38 0.01 5.12 12.30
CA ARG A 38 0.45 5.44 10.94
C ARG A 38 1.74 4.73 10.55
N ASP A 39 2.70 4.63 11.47
CA ASP A 39 3.97 3.94 11.19
C ASP A 39 3.77 2.43 11.00
N VAL A 40 2.87 1.83 11.77
CA VAL A 40 2.51 0.40 11.63
C VAL A 40 1.80 0.16 10.29
N ALA A 41 0.88 1.05 9.91
CA ALA A 41 0.21 0.98 8.62
C ALA A 41 1.20 1.16 7.46
N ARG A 42 2.06 2.19 7.53
CA ARG A 42 3.12 2.46 6.55
C ARG A 42 3.98 1.23 6.32
N ARG A 43 4.50 0.65 7.41
CA ARG A 43 5.38 -0.52 7.35
C ARG A 43 4.68 -1.72 6.73
N SER A 44 3.43 -2.00 7.13
CA SER A 44 2.65 -3.12 6.59
C SER A 44 2.40 -2.96 5.08
N ILE A 45 2.02 -1.74 4.64
CA ILE A 45 1.76 -1.43 3.24
C ILE A 45 3.06 -1.44 2.41
N ALA A 46 4.13 -0.82 2.90
CA ALA A 46 5.44 -0.79 2.22
C ALA A 46 6.03 -2.19 2.06
N GLY A 47 5.94 -3.05 3.09
CA GLY A 47 6.35 -4.45 2.99
C GLY A 47 5.54 -5.22 1.95
N LYS A 48 4.22 -5.00 1.87
CA LYS A 48 3.37 -5.61 0.85
C LYS A 48 3.73 -5.13 -0.56
N ILE A 49 3.98 -3.83 -0.73
CA ILE A 49 4.40 -3.24 -2.02
C ILE A 49 5.73 -3.83 -2.46
N GLY A 50 6.72 -3.87 -1.56
CA GLY A 50 8.03 -4.44 -1.87
C GLY A 50 7.95 -5.92 -2.26
N MET A 51 7.10 -6.69 -1.59
CA MET A 51 6.84 -8.09 -1.96
C MET A 51 6.26 -8.20 -3.37
N LEU A 52 5.23 -7.42 -3.69
CA LEU A 52 4.60 -7.43 -5.02
C LEU A 52 5.59 -7.05 -6.13
N ALA A 53 6.43 -6.05 -5.89
CA ALA A 53 7.43 -5.58 -6.85
C ALA A 53 8.48 -6.66 -7.13
N LEU A 54 9.02 -7.30 -6.08
CA LEU A 54 9.99 -8.39 -6.26
C LEU A 54 9.38 -9.63 -6.92
N GLU A 55 8.13 -9.98 -6.58
CA GLU A 55 7.41 -11.09 -7.21
C GLU A 55 7.15 -10.84 -8.71
N ALA A 56 6.91 -9.60 -9.10
CA ALA A 56 6.71 -9.19 -10.49
C ALA A 56 8.03 -8.97 -11.26
N GLY A 57 9.17 -8.90 -10.56
CA GLY A 57 10.47 -8.59 -11.16
C GLY A 57 10.62 -7.11 -11.56
N ASP A 58 9.86 -6.22 -10.93
CA ASP A 58 9.94 -4.78 -11.18
C ASP A 58 11.27 -4.21 -10.69
N GLU A 59 11.80 -3.22 -11.41
CA GLU A 59 13.03 -2.50 -11.01
C GLU A 59 12.73 -1.24 -10.19
N GLN A 60 11.48 -0.76 -10.22
CA GLN A 60 11.04 0.45 -9.52
C GLN A 60 9.63 0.27 -8.96
N ILE A 61 9.33 0.92 -7.83
CA ILE A 61 7.97 1.01 -7.32
C ILE A 61 7.20 1.99 -8.20
N THR A 62 6.04 1.57 -8.68
CA THR A 62 5.15 2.38 -9.51
C THR A 62 3.91 2.80 -8.74
N THR A 63 3.20 3.82 -9.24
CA THR A 63 1.90 4.23 -8.71
C THR A 63 0.90 3.06 -8.66
N ASP A 64 0.93 2.17 -9.66
CA ASP A 64 0.10 0.95 -9.71
C ASP A 64 0.39 0.03 -8.50
N LEU A 65 1.68 -0.24 -8.25
CA LEU A 65 2.11 -1.04 -7.10
C LEU A 65 1.70 -0.41 -5.78
N VAL A 66 1.81 0.90 -5.64
CA VAL A 66 1.41 1.61 -4.40
C VAL A 66 -0.09 1.46 -4.15
N ILE A 67 -0.93 1.71 -5.16
CA ILE A 67 -2.39 1.59 -5.03
C ILE A 67 -2.78 0.13 -4.75
N LYS A 68 -2.23 -0.82 -5.50
CA LYS A 68 -2.49 -2.25 -5.33
C LYS A 68 -2.06 -2.73 -3.94
N GLY A 69 -0.87 -2.35 -3.49
CA GLY A 69 -0.34 -2.71 -2.18
C GLY A 69 -1.14 -2.09 -1.04
N TYR A 70 -1.56 -0.83 -1.17
CA TYR A 70 -2.46 -0.17 -0.23
C TYR A 70 -3.79 -0.92 -0.08
N ILE A 71 -4.42 -1.33 -1.19
CA ILE A 71 -5.65 -2.11 -1.19
C ILE A 71 -5.45 -3.49 -0.55
N LEU A 72 -4.40 -4.21 -0.95
CA LEU A 72 -4.15 -5.58 -0.49
C LEU A 72 -3.69 -5.67 0.98
N ALA A 73 -3.02 -4.64 1.49
CA ALA A 73 -2.55 -4.59 2.88
C ALA A 73 -3.61 -4.04 3.85
N THR A 74 -4.64 -3.35 3.34
CA THR A 74 -5.70 -2.80 4.18
C THR A 74 -6.65 -3.91 4.67
N PRO A 75 -6.93 -4.02 5.98
CA PRO A 75 -7.88 -4.99 6.50
C PRO A 75 -9.28 -4.80 5.90
N ALA A 76 -10.00 -5.89 5.64
CA ALA A 76 -11.32 -5.84 5.01
C ALA A 76 -12.33 -4.93 5.73
N ARG A 77 -12.25 -4.84 7.07
CA ARG A 77 -13.08 -3.95 7.90
C ARG A 77 -12.88 -2.46 7.59
N ASP A 78 -11.71 -2.10 7.05
CA ASP A 78 -11.29 -0.73 6.78
C ASP A 78 -11.50 -0.32 5.31
N HIS A 79 -11.94 -1.25 4.44
CA HIS A 79 -12.15 -0.99 3.01
C HIS A 79 -13.13 0.17 2.72
N LYS A 80 -14.13 0.40 3.58
CA LYS A 80 -15.04 1.54 3.43
C LYS A 80 -14.29 2.88 3.50
N PHE A 81 -13.33 3.00 4.42
CA PHE A 81 -12.54 4.22 4.59
C PHE A 81 -11.51 4.37 3.48
N LEU A 82 -10.84 3.28 3.12
CA LEU A 82 -9.92 3.24 2.00
C LEU A 82 -10.58 3.71 0.70
N VAL A 83 -11.75 3.19 0.36
CA VAL A 83 -12.44 3.54 -0.89
C VAL A 83 -12.90 4.98 -0.88
N ALA A 84 -13.45 5.45 0.25
CA ALA A 84 -13.83 6.85 0.40
C ALA A 84 -12.62 7.79 0.20
N HIS A 85 -11.44 7.41 0.69
CA HIS A 85 -10.21 8.19 0.51
C HIS A 85 -9.74 8.20 -0.94
N LEU A 86 -9.69 7.03 -1.61
CA LEU A 86 -9.32 6.93 -3.03
C LEU A 86 -10.26 7.75 -3.92
N GLN A 87 -11.57 7.67 -3.68
CA GLN A 87 -12.57 8.47 -4.39
C GLN A 87 -12.39 9.97 -4.15
N LYS A 88 -12.15 10.39 -2.89
CA LYS A 88 -11.86 11.79 -2.54
C LYS A 88 -10.62 12.31 -3.28
N LYS A 89 -9.61 11.45 -3.48
CA LYS A 89 -8.38 11.76 -4.20
C LYS A 89 -8.47 11.57 -5.71
N GLN A 90 -9.63 11.16 -6.23
CA GLN A 90 -9.86 10.89 -7.65
C GLN A 90 -8.88 9.87 -8.23
N ILE A 91 -8.45 8.91 -7.41
CA ILE A 91 -7.58 7.82 -7.83
C ILE A 91 -8.45 6.71 -8.40
N ASP A 92 -8.21 6.31 -9.65
CA ASP A 92 -8.88 5.16 -10.23
C ASP A 92 -8.34 3.86 -9.62
N PHE A 93 -9.24 3.08 -9.05
CA PHE A 93 -8.96 1.77 -8.46
C PHE A 93 -9.78 0.65 -9.12
N SER A 94 -10.41 0.93 -10.26
CA SER A 94 -11.22 -0.02 -11.03
C SER A 94 -10.49 -1.35 -11.28
N PRO A 95 -9.19 -1.39 -11.61
CA PRO A 95 -8.45 -2.64 -11.81
C PRO A 95 -8.39 -3.56 -10.58
N TYR A 96 -8.58 -3.01 -9.37
CA TYR A 96 -8.39 -3.72 -8.11
C TYR A 96 -9.69 -4.01 -7.35
N LYS A 97 -10.85 -3.68 -7.93
CA LYS A 97 -12.16 -3.87 -7.27
C LYS A 97 -12.37 -5.28 -6.73
N GLN A 98 -11.86 -6.30 -7.42
CA GLN A 98 -11.91 -7.71 -7.00
C GLN A 98 -11.27 -8.01 -5.64
N HIS A 99 -10.37 -7.15 -5.16
CA HIS A 99 -9.72 -7.30 -3.85
C HIS A 99 -10.53 -6.70 -2.70
N LEU A 100 -11.51 -5.84 -3.02
CA LEU A 100 -12.36 -5.20 -2.03
C LEU A 100 -13.45 -6.16 -1.53
N LYS A 101 -13.79 -6.03 -0.24
CA LYS A 101 -14.82 -6.82 0.47
C LYS A 101 -16.09 -6.01 0.72
N ILE A 102 -16.32 -5.01 -0.12
CA ILE A 102 -17.48 -4.11 -0.10
C ILE A 102 -17.95 -3.86 -1.54
N ASN A 103 -19.18 -3.41 -1.71
CA ASN A 103 -19.73 -3.08 -3.03
C ASN A 103 -19.29 -1.65 -3.44
N VAL A 104 -18.70 -1.53 -4.64
CA VAL A 104 -18.09 -0.29 -5.17
C VAL A 104 -18.18 -0.15 -6.68
#